data_AF-A0A383ECE6-F1
#
_entry.id   AF-A0A383ECE6-F1
#
_cell.length_a   1.000
_cell.length_b   1.000
_cell.length_c   1.000
_cell.angle_alpha   90.00
_cell.angle_beta   90.00
_cell.angle_gamma   90.00
#
_symmetry.space_group_name_H-M   'P 1'
#
loop_
_entity.id
_entity.type
_entity.pdbx_description
1 polymer ?
#
loop_
_entity_poly.entity_id
_entity_poly.type
_entity_poly.pdbx_seq_one_letter_code
_entity_poly.pdbx_strand_id
1 'polypeptide(L)'
;IAFTPILWGLSKQIDVLPWIGHVDHALVWVAIISALGGTILLAVVGIKLPGIEYDIQKEEAAYRKELVMGEDSPIRAAPPTIGQLYDRVRGIHYRSYFNYLYFNVAKWSYFQGMVIVPYLALAPTIVTGAITLGFVQQITRAFGRVESSLQYLVKSWSTIVEFISVWKRLKEFEEKLKKNNPETILDKST
;
A
#
# COMPACT_ATOMS: atom_id res chain seq x y z
N ILE A 1 -5.90 1.99 19.83
CA ILE A 1 -6.01 1.53 21.23
C ILE A 1 -7.34 1.93 21.88
N ALA A 2 -7.94 3.10 21.57
CA ALA A 2 -9.19 3.55 22.21
C ALA A 2 -10.46 2.68 21.94
N PHE A 3 -10.54 1.97 20.81
CA PHE A 3 -11.78 1.28 20.39
C PHE A 3 -11.78 -0.24 20.63
N THR A 4 -10.61 -0.82 20.88
CA THR A 4 -10.46 -2.25 21.19
C THR A 4 -11.18 -2.64 22.49
N PRO A 5 -11.10 -1.87 23.60
CA PRO A 5 -11.83 -2.20 24.83
C PRO A 5 -13.36 -2.17 24.66
N ILE A 6 -13.87 -1.28 23.82
CA ILE A 6 -15.31 -1.18 23.51
C ILE A 6 -15.77 -2.44 22.77
N LEU A 7 -15.02 -2.84 21.72
CA LEU A 7 -15.33 -4.07 20.98
C LEU A 7 -15.21 -5.30 21.88
N TRP A 8 -14.21 -5.33 22.75
CA TRP A 8 -13.99 -6.41 23.72
C TRP A 8 -15.19 -6.62 24.65
N GLY A 9 -15.75 -5.52 25.17
CA GLY A 9 -16.95 -5.54 26.02
C GLY A 9 -18.20 -6.01 25.28
N LEU A 10 -18.42 -5.52 24.06
CA LEU A 10 -19.55 -5.94 23.22
C LEU A 10 -19.45 -7.41 22.78
N SER A 11 -18.23 -7.91 22.60
CA SER A 11 -17.96 -9.29 22.17
C SER A 11 -18.30 -10.33 23.24
N LYS A 12 -18.47 -9.95 24.52
CA LYS A 12 -18.87 -10.87 25.60
C LYS A 12 -20.27 -11.47 25.46
N GLN A 13 -21.10 -10.90 24.58
CA GLN A 13 -22.43 -11.42 24.30
C GLN A 13 -22.43 -12.30 23.05
N ILE A 14 -21.25 -12.51 22.43
CA ILE A 14 -21.09 -13.19 21.15
C ILE A 14 -19.92 -14.15 21.30
N ASP A 15 -20.27 -15.33 21.77
CA ASP A 15 -19.27 -16.34 22.07
C ASP A 15 -19.20 -17.39 20.97
N VAL A 16 -20.06 -17.35 19.94
CA VAL A 16 -20.09 -18.38 18.88
C VAL A 16 -19.83 -17.76 17.52
N LEU A 17 -18.76 -18.20 16.86
CA LEU A 17 -18.48 -17.89 15.47
C LEU A 17 -19.02 -18.99 14.54
N PRO A 18 -19.52 -18.63 13.35
CA PRO A 18 -19.84 -19.62 12.34
C PRO A 18 -18.57 -20.41 11.97
N TRP A 19 -18.70 -21.74 11.85
CA TRP A 19 -17.65 -22.72 11.53
C TRP A 19 -16.53 -22.94 12.57
N ILE A 20 -16.25 -21.98 13.47
CA ILE A 20 -15.18 -22.11 14.48
C ILE A 20 -15.71 -22.60 15.84
N GLY A 21 -16.96 -22.27 16.21
CA GLY A 21 -17.54 -22.64 17.49
C GLY A 21 -17.30 -21.59 18.58
N HIS A 22 -17.16 -22.03 19.84
CA HIS A 22 -17.08 -21.13 20.99
C HIS A 22 -15.71 -20.43 21.08
N VAL A 23 -15.68 -19.11 20.98
CA VAL A 23 -14.46 -18.31 21.05
C VAL A 23 -14.73 -17.04 21.87
N ASP A 24 -14.10 -16.95 23.03
CA ASP A 24 -14.16 -15.74 23.85
C ASP A 24 -13.64 -14.54 23.06
N HIS A 25 -14.41 -13.46 23.09
CA HIS A 25 -14.09 -12.22 22.38
C HIS A 25 -13.88 -12.40 20.87
N ALA A 26 -14.55 -13.38 20.26
CA ALA A 26 -14.58 -13.70 18.84
C ALA A 26 -14.38 -12.52 17.87
N LEU A 27 -15.16 -11.45 18.03
CA LEU A 27 -15.14 -10.30 17.11
C LEU A 27 -13.80 -9.55 17.08
N VAL A 28 -13.06 -9.52 18.19
CA VAL A 28 -11.75 -8.86 18.25
C VAL A 28 -10.74 -9.66 17.43
N TRP A 29 -10.74 -10.98 17.55
CA TRP A 29 -9.89 -11.87 16.77
C TRP A 29 -10.22 -11.79 15.28
N VAL A 30 -11.51 -11.80 14.93
CA VAL A 30 -11.96 -11.61 13.54
C VAL A 30 -11.45 -10.27 12.99
N ALA A 31 -11.54 -9.18 13.74
CA ALA A 31 -11.05 -7.86 13.31
C ALA A 31 -9.53 -7.86 13.06
N ILE A 32 -8.76 -8.47 13.96
CA ILE A 32 -7.30 -8.54 13.84
C ILE A 32 -6.88 -9.38 12.64
N ILE A 33 -7.41 -10.60 12.49
CA ILE A 33 -7.05 -11.52 11.42
C ILE A 33 -7.42 -10.94 10.06
N SER A 34 -8.62 -10.37 9.93
CA SER A 34 -9.07 -9.77 8.67
C SER A 34 -8.28 -8.50 8.30
N ALA A 35 -7.92 -7.67 9.27
CA ALA A 35 -7.07 -6.49 9.04
C ALA A 35 -5.63 -6.89 8.62
N LEU A 36 -5.03 -7.86 9.32
CA LEU A 36 -3.69 -8.35 8.99
C LEU A 36 -3.66 -9.06 7.65
N GLY A 37 -4.61 -9.97 7.39
CA GLY A 37 -4.72 -10.69 6.12
C GLY A 37 -4.88 -9.75 4.93
N GLY A 38 -5.73 -8.73 5.08
CA GLY A 38 -5.89 -7.68 4.08
C GLY A 38 -4.65 -6.83 3.83
N THR A 39 -3.93 -6.50 4.91
CA THR A 39 -2.67 -5.77 4.82
C THR A 39 -1.62 -6.58 4.06
N ILE A 40 -1.47 -7.86 4.36
CA ILE A 40 -0.55 -8.77 3.65
C ILE A 40 -0.96 -8.90 2.19
N LEU A 41 -2.24 -9.13 1.91
CA LEU A 41 -2.77 -9.24 0.54
C LEU A 41 -2.42 -8.00 -0.29
N LEU A 42 -2.70 -6.81 0.23
CA LEU A 42 -2.44 -5.57 -0.49
C LEU A 42 -0.95 -5.23 -0.60
N ALA A 43 -0.14 -5.59 0.39
CA ALA A 43 1.31 -5.47 0.30
C ALA A 43 1.87 -6.35 -0.83
N VAL A 44 1.38 -7.57 -0.98
CA VAL A 44 1.78 -8.48 -2.07
C VAL A 44 1.34 -7.93 -3.43
N VAL A 45 0.10 -7.45 -3.54
CA VAL A 45 -0.43 -6.86 -4.79
C VAL A 45 0.34 -5.58 -5.17
N GLY A 46 0.73 -4.77 -4.18
CA GLY A 46 1.40 -3.48 -4.37
C GLY A 46 2.92 -3.54 -4.50
N ILE A 47 3.55 -4.71 -4.34
CA ILE A 47 5.02 -4.84 -4.19
C ILE A 47 5.83 -4.26 -5.37
N LYS A 48 5.24 -4.20 -6.56
CA LYS A 48 5.88 -3.68 -7.78
C LYS A 48 5.83 -2.16 -7.92
N LEU A 49 4.93 -1.47 -7.19
CA LEU A 49 4.71 -0.02 -7.33
C LEU A 49 5.95 0.84 -7.03
N PRO A 50 6.77 0.56 -5.99
CA PRO A 50 7.98 1.35 -5.74
C PRO A 50 9.01 1.30 -6.86
N GLY A 51 9.08 0.18 -7.59
CA GLY A 51 9.98 0.06 -8.74
C GLY A 51 9.51 0.92 -9.91
N ILE A 52 8.20 0.94 -10.15
CA ILE A 52 7.60 1.76 -11.21
C ILE A 52 7.77 3.24 -10.91
N GLU A 53 7.55 3.67 -9.67
CA GLU A 53 7.73 5.07 -9.26
C GLU A 53 9.18 5.53 -9.43
N TYR A 54 10.14 4.66 -9.09
CA TYR A 54 11.55 4.88 -9.35
C TYR A 54 11.82 5.06 -10.86
N ASP A 55 11.28 4.16 -11.70
CA ASP A 55 11.48 4.20 -13.15
C ASP A 55 10.87 5.46 -13.77
N ILE A 56 9.71 5.93 -13.29
CA ILE A 56 9.12 7.22 -13.69
C ILE A 56 10.11 8.35 -13.41
N GLN A 57 10.59 8.44 -12.17
CA GLN A 57 11.49 9.52 -11.76
C GLN A 57 12.80 9.49 -12.57
N LYS A 58 13.30 8.31 -12.92
CA LYS A 58 14.50 8.12 -13.73
C LYS A 58 14.30 8.60 -15.18
N GLU A 59 13.23 8.15 -15.85
CA GLU A 59 12.95 8.54 -17.24
C GLU A 59 12.59 10.03 -17.33
N GLU A 60 11.81 10.57 -16.38
CA GLU A 60 11.50 12.01 -16.33
C GLU A 60 12.74 12.85 -16.09
N ALA A 61 13.65 12.43 -15.21
CA ALA A 61 14.90 13.15 -14.97
C ALA A 61 15.80 13.15 -16.21
N ALA A 62 15.90 12.03 -16.92
CA ALA A 62 16.65 11.95 -18.17
C ALA A 62 16.07 12.89 -19.24
N TYR A 63 14.74 12.88 -19.40
CA TYR A 63 14.05 13.78 -20.33
C TYR A 63 14.26 15.25 -19.97
N ARG A 64 14.06 15.63 -18.71
CA ARG A 64 14.26 17.02 -18.24
C ARG A 64 15.71 17.47 -18.42
N LYS A 65 16.68 16.59 -18.18
CA LYS A 65 18.09 16.91 -18.36
C LYS A 65 18.42 17.27 -19.81
N GLU A 66 17.94 16.49 -20.77
CA GLU A 66 18.16 16.77 -22.20
C GLU A 66 17.47 18.06 -22.66
N LEU A 67 16.28 18.36 -22.12
CA LEU A 67 15.59 19.62 -22.41
C LEU A 67 16.40 20.83 -21.91
N VAL A 68 16.94 20.77 -20.69
CA VAL A 68 17.78 21.85 -20.13
C VAL A 68 19.07 22.01 -20.93
N MET A 69 19.72 20.89 -21.31
CA MET A 69 20.92 20.96 -22.18
C MET A 69 20.62 21.50 -23.58
N GLY A 70 19.39 21.34 -24.05
CA GLY A 70 18.87 21.89 -25.29
C GLY A 70 18.68 23.41 -25.27
N GLU A 71 18.38 23.98 -24.10
CA GLU A 71 18.26 25.43 -23.90
C GLU A 71 19.61 26.13 -24.14
N ASP A 72 20.68 25.58 -23.56
CA ASP A 72 22.04 26.14 -23.66
C ASP A 72 22.73 25.88 -25.01
N SER A 73 22.30 24.84 -25.74
CA SER A 73 22.97 24.44 -26.99
C SER A 73 21.99 23.82 -28.00
N PRO A 74 21.65 24.53 -29.10
CA PRO A 74 20.69 24.05 -30.11
C PRO A 74 21.08 22.74 -30.79
N ILE A 75 22.34 22.34 -30.71
CA ILE A 75 22.90 21.11 -31.30
C ILE A 75 22.70 19.89 -30.38
N ARG A 76 22.53 20.06 -29.06
CA ARG A 76 22.38 18.95 -28.10
C ARG A 76 20.95 18.41 -28.01
N ALA A 77 19.94 19.26 -28.19
CA ALA A 77 18.55 18.82 -28.31
C ALA A 77 18.21 18.35 -29.73
N ALA A 78 18.95 17.36 -30.23
CA ALA A 78 18.60 16.73 -31.50
C ALA A 78 17.17 16.14 -31.40
N PRO A 79 16.24 16.49 -32.32
CA PRO A 79 14.86 15.99 -32.33
C PRO A 79 14.68 14.47 -32.16
N PRO A 80 15.51 13.59 -32.77
CA PRO A 80 15.34 12.15 -32.60
C PRO A 80 15.60 11.65 -31.17
N THR A 81 16.44 12.33 -30.39
CA THR A 81 16.76 11.93 -29.00
C THR A 81 15.62 12.30 -28.06
N ILE A 82 15.11 13.53 -28.15
CA ILE A 82 13.98 14.02 -27.33
C ILE A 82 12.71 13.20 -27.57
N GLY A 83 12.40 12.84 -28.82
CA GLY A 83 11.26 11.99 -29.16
C GLY A 83 11.34 10.61 -28.49
N GLN A 84 12.50 9.96 -28.53
CA GLN A 84 12.71 8.67 -27.88
C GLN A 84 12.60 8.73 -26.35
N LEU A 85 13.15 9.78 -25.72
CA LEU A 85 13.02 9.96 -24.28
C LEU A 85 11.56 10.21 -23.88
N TYR A 86 10.83 11.01 -24.66
CA TYR A 86 9.42 11.24 -24.43
C TYR A 86 8.57 9.96 -24.58
N ASP A 87 8.85 9.12 -25.57
CA ASP A 87 8.17 7.83 -25.73
C ASP A 87 8.46 6.87 -24.55
N ARG A 88 9.68 6.90 -24.00
CA ARG A 88 10.00 6.14 -22.77
C ARG A 88 9.23 6.63 -21.56
N VAL A 89 9.17 7.96 -21.35
CA VAL A 89 8.36 8.59 -20.28
C VAL A 89 6.90 8.19 -20.42
N ARG A 90 6.35 8.26 -21.63
CA ARG A 90 4.97 7.84 -21.91
C ARG A 90 4.76 6.35 -21.60
N GLY A 91 5.68 5.50 -22.04
CA GLY A 91 5.62 4.05 -21.81
C GLY A 91 5.61 3.67 -20.33
N ILE A 92 6.47 4.30 -19.51
CA ILE A 92 6.49 4.03 -18.07
C ILE A 92 5.22 4.52 -17.37
N HIS A 93 4.67 5.67 -17.79
CA HIS A 93 3.39 6.16 -17.28
C HIS A 93 2.24 5.21 -17.60
N TYR A 94 2.13 4.69 -18.82
CA TYR A 94 1.12 3.66 -19.14
C TYR A 94 1.24 2.43 -18.24
N ARG A 95 2.46 1.92 -18.06
CA ARG A 95 2.70 0.79 -17.15
C ARG A 95 2.28 1.14 -15.72
N SER A 96 2.58 2.35 -15.24
CA SER A 96 2.15 2.84 -13.94
C SER A 96 0.64 2.88 -13.80
N TYR A 97 -0.07 3.48 -14.75
CA TYR A 97 -1.53 3.54 -14.74
C TYR A 97 -2.16 2.15 -14.63
N PHE A 98 -1.72 1.18 -15.44
CA PHE A 98 -2.24 -0.19 -15.32
C PHE A 98 -1.94 -0.82 -13.96
N ASN A 99 -0.76 -0.57 -13.38
CA ASN A 99 -0.42 -1.14 -12.08
C ASN A 99 -1.22 -0.53 -10.93
N TYR A 100 -1.38 0.79 -10.95
CA TYR A 100 -2.24 1.48 -9.99
C TYR A 100 -3.73 1.14 -10.18
N LEU A 101 -4.19 0.88 -11.41
CA LEU A 101 -5.56 0.46 -11.67
C LEU A 101 -5.89 -0.85 -10.94
N TYR A 102 -5.13 -1.92 -11.18
CA TYR A 102 -5.42 -3.20 -10.53
C TYR A 102 -5.21 -3.12 -9.02
N PHE A 103 -4.20 -2.37 -8.56
CA PHE A 103 -3.96 -2.17 -7.13
C PHE A 103 -5.14 -1.47 -6.46
N ASN A 104 -5.67 -0.42 -7.10
CA ASN A 104 -6.83 0.31 -6.60
C ASN A 104 -8.08 -0.57 -6.60
N VAL A 105 -8.30 -1.37 -7.64
CA VAL A 105 -9.41 -2.35 -7.65
C VAL A 105 -9.28 -3.30 -6.46
N ALA A 106 -8.12 -3.91 -6.25
CA ALA A 106 -7.88 -4.80 -5.11
C ALA A 106 -8.07 -4.08 -3.76
N LYS A 107 -7.56 -2.85 -3.61
CA LYS A 107 -7.68 -2.03 -2.41
C LYS A 107 -9.15 -1.69 -2.09
N TRP A 108 -9.91 -1.25 -3.09
CA TRP A 108 -11.33 -0.93 -2.90
C TRP A 108 -12.19 -2.17 -2.66
N SER A 109 -11.94 -3.26 -3.37
CA SER A 109 -12.59 -4.55 -3.11
C SER A 109 -12.31 -5.06 -1.69
N TYR A 110 -11.08 -4.91 -1.21
CA TYR A 110 -10.73 -5.23 0.17
C TYR A 110 -11.54 -4.40 1.18
N PHE A 111 -11.54 -3.07 1.04
CA PHE A 111 -12.31 -2.20 1.94
C PHE A 111 -13.81 -2.53 1.90
N GLN A 112 -14.38 -2.78 0.72
CA GLN A 112 -15.78 -3.14 0.61
C GLN A 112 -16.08 -4.51 1.23
N GLY A 113 -15.18 -5.48 1.08
CA GLY A 113 -15.30 -6.79 1.72
C GLY A 113 -15.28 -6.69 3.25
N MET A 114 -14.42 -5.81 3.79
CA MET A 114 -14.33 -5.59 5.24
C MET A 114 -15.61 -5.04 5.87
N VAL A 115 -16.43 -4.30 5.13
CA VAL A 115 -17.74 -3.84 5.60
C VAL A 115 -18.66 -5.03 5.92
N ILE A 116 -18.52 -6.15 5.21
CA ILE A 116 -19.40 -7.32 5.30
C ILE A 116 -18.94 -8.30 6.41
N VAL A 117 -17.64 -8.32 6.73
CA VAL A 117 -17.04 -9.22 7.73
C VAL A 117 -17.78 -9.25 9.07
N PRO A 118 -18.11 -8.11 9.74
CA PRO A 118 -18.81 -8.17 11.01
C PRO A 118 -20.22 -8.77 10.87
N TYR A 119 -20.90 -8.56 9.74
CA TYR A 119 -22.20 -9.17 9.50
C TYR A 119 -22.12 -10.68 9.33
N LEU A 120 -21.08 -11.18 8.65
CA LEU A 120 -20.85 -12.62 8.53
C LEU A 120 -20.53 -13.25 9.89
N ALA A 121 -19.69 -12.60 10.69
CA ALA A 121 -19.38 -13.08 12.03
C ALA A 121 -20.61 -13.11 12.95
N LEU A 122 -21.51 -12.13 12.80
CA LEU A 122 -22.75 -12.02 13.56
C LEU A 122 -23.92 -12.83 12.99
N ALA A 123 -23.79 -13.40 11.79
CA ALA A 123 -24.92 -13.97 11.07
C ALA A 123 -25.72 -15.01 11.88
N PRO A 124 -25.10 -15.97 12.60
CA PRO A 124 -25.85 -16.92 13.43
C PRO A 124 -26.67 -16.23 14.52
N THR A 125 -26.08 -15.27 15.22
CA THR A 125 -26.70 -14.53 16.33
C THR A 125 -27.82 -13.60 15.85
N ILE A 126 -27.71 -13.07 14.64
CA ILE A 126 -28.76 -12.25 14.01
C ILE A 126 -29.95 -13.13 13.64
N VAL A 127 -29.71 -14.28 13.01
CA VAL A 127 -30.77 -15.19 12.53
C VAL A 127 -31.56 -15.81 13.69
N THR A 128 -30.91 -16.08 14.83
CA THR A 128 -31.61 -16.56 16.04
C THR A 128 -32.44 -15.48 16.73
N GLY A 129 -32.32 -14.21 16.32
CA GLY A 129 -32.98 -13.08 16.98
C GLY A 129 -32.43 -12.79 18.38
N ALA A 130 -31.24 -13.32 18.72
CA ALA A 130 -30.65 -13.16 20.05
C ALA A 130 -30.21 -11.72 20.35
N ILE A 131 -30.00 -10.91 19.31
CA ILE A 131 -29.55 -9.51 19.41
C ILE A 131 -30.44 -8.56 18.62
N THR A 132 -30.55 -7.32 19.11
CA THR A 132 -31.33 -6.27 18.43
C THR A 132 -30.54 -5.62 17.29
N LEU A 133 -31.24 -5.03 16.33
CA LEU A 133 -30.61 -4.27 15.24
C LEU A 133 -29.71 -3.12 15.76
N GLY A 134 -30.14 -2.45 16.85
CA GLY A 134 -29.35 -1.39 17.48
C GLY A 134 -28.03 -1.91 18.06
N PHE A 135 -28.02 -3.14 18.60
CA PHE A 135 -26.80 -3.78 19.08
C PHE A 135 -25.87 -4.18 17.94
N VAL A 136 -26.41 -4.75 16.85
CA VAL A 136 -25.65 -5.03 15.62
C VAL A 136 -24.95 -3.77 15.10
N GLN A 137 -25.67 -2.64 15.02
CA GLN A 137 -25.07 -1.37 14.58
C GLN A 137 -23.97 -0.87 15.52
N GLN A 138 -24.07 -1.10 16.82
CA GLN A 138 -23.02 -0.72 17.77
C GLN A 138 -21.75 -1.54 17.53
N ILE A 139 -21.90 -2.85 17.35
CA ILE A 139 -20.79 -3.76 17.05
C ILE A 139 -20.13 -3.40 15.72
N THR A 140 -20.89 -3.24 14.65
CA THR A 140 -20.32 -2.95 13.32
C THR A 140 -19.54 -1.63 13.32
N ARG A 141 -20.04 -0.61 14.02
CA ARG A 141 -19.32 0.66 14.21
C ARG A 141 -18.03 0.49 15.03
N ALA A 142 -18.08 -0.24 16.14
CA ALA A 142 -16.91 -0.51 16.96
C ALA A 142 -15.86 -1.33 16.20
N PHE A 143 -16.29 -2.36 15.47
CA PHE A 143 -15.47 -3.20 14.61
C PHE A 143 -14.76 -2.37 13.54
N GLY A 144 -15.51 -1.53 12.79
CA GLY A 144 -14.93 -0.65 11.78
C GLY A 144 -13.91 0.34 12.34
N ARG A 145 -14.07 0.80 13.59
CA ARG A 145 -13.07 1.67 14.24
C ARG A 145 -11.78 0.93 14.59
N VAL A 146 -11.88 -0.32 15.04
CA VAL A 146 -10.70 -1.17 15.30
C VAL A 146 -9.98 -1.49 14.00
N GLU A 147 -10.70 -1.97 13.00
CA GLU A 147 -10.18 -2.32 11.68
C GLU A 147 -9.50 -1.11 11.00
N SER A 148 -10.17 0.04 10.98
CA SER A 148 -9.64 1.28 10.40
C SER A 148 -8.32 1.71 11.04
N SER A 149 -8.13 1.44 12.34
CA SER A 149 -6.89 1.74 13.07
C SER A 149 -5.75 0.79 12.69
N LEU A 150 -6.07 -0.47 12.36
CA LEU A 150 -5.11 -1.49 11.95
C LEU A 150 -4.70 -1.34 10.47
N GLN A 151 -5.58 -0.77 9.64
CA GLN A 151 -5.37 -0.56 8.21
C GLN A 151 -4.58 0.70 7.85
N TYR A 152 -3.93 1.36 8.81
CA TYR A 152 -3.15 2.56 8.53
C TYR A 152 -2.14 2.35 7.38
N LEU A 153 -1.42 1.23 7.39
CA LEU A 153 -0.43 0.89 6.37
C LEU A 153 -1.04 0.80 4.95
N VAL A 154 -2.23 0.20 4.85
CA VAL A 154 -2.95 0.07 3.57
C VAL A 154 -3.41 1.43 3.05
N LYS A 155 -3.90 2.29 3.95
CA LYS A 155 -4.39 3.63 3.59
C LYS A 155 -3.24 4.50 3.08
N SER A 156 -2.11 4.44 3.76
CA SER A 156 -0.90 5.21 3.43
C SER A 156 0.03 4.53 2.42
N TRP A 157 -0.44 3.52 1.69
CA TRP A 157 0.40 2.74 0.77
C TRP A 157 1.13 3.59 -0.26
N SER A 158 0.45 4.55 -0.91
CA SER A 158 1.08 5.43 -1.90
C SER A 158 2.24 6.24 -1.30
N THR A 159 2.08 6.76 -0.10
CA THR A 159 3.13 7.47 0.64
C THR A 159 4.30 6.55 0.99
N ILE A 160 4.02 5.30 1.38
CA ILE A 160 5.06 4.29 1.66
C ILE A 160 5.85 3.99 0.38
N VAL A 161 5.16 3.82 -0.75
CA VAL A 161 5.76 3.57 -2.07
C VAL A 161 6.69 4.71 -2.48
N GLU A 162 6.24 5.95 -2.33
CA GLU A 162 7.03 7.15 -2.60
C GLU A 162 8.26 7.24 -1.68
N PHE A 163 8.08 7.01 -0.39
CA PHE A 163 9.20 7.01 0.56
C PHE A 163 10.26 5.95 0.19
N ILE A 164 9.83 4.73 -0.15
CA ILE A 164 10.72 3.65 -0.57
C ILE A 164 11.45 4.02 -1.88
N SER A 165 10.77 4.66 -2.83
CA SER A 165 11.40 5.04 -4.11
C SER A 165 12.50 6.10 -3.89
N VAL A 166 12.25 7.10 -3.05
CA VAL A 166 13.25 8.11 -2.66
C VAL A 166 14.42 7.48 -1.92
N TRP A 167 14.15 6.60 -0.95
CA TRP A 167 15.21 5.89 -0.22
C TRP A 167 16.12 5.08 -1.16
N LYS A 168 15.55 4.35 -2.11
CA LYS A 168 16.33 3.60 -3.11
C LYS A 168 17.22 4.51 -3.95
N ARG A 169 16.70 5.65 -4.39
CA ARG A 169 17.45 6.64 -5.17
C ARG A 169 18.63 7.21 -4.38
N LEU A 170 18.41 7.56 -3.11
CA LEU A 170 19.46 8.10 -2.24
C LEU A 170 20.54 7.05 -1.97
N LYS A 171 20.14 5.81 -1.68
CA LYS A 171 21.08 4.71 -1.47
C LYS A 171 21.97 4.46 -2.70
N GLU A 172 21.37 4.43 -3.90
CA GLU A 172 22.14 4.26 -5.14
C GLU A 172 23.10 5.44 -5.40
N PHE A 173 22.70 6.66 -5.05
CA PHE A 173 23.55 7.84 -5.13
C PHE A 173 24.77 7.72 -4.19
N GLU A 174 24.55 7.34 -2.93
CA GLU A 174 25.64 7.11 -1.96
C GLU A 174 26.59 5.99 -2.40
N GLU A 175 26.06 4.89 -2.94
CA GLU A 175 26.86 3.79 -3.49
C GLU A 175 27.74 4.26 -4.66
N LYS A 176 27.20 5.08 -5.55
CA LYS A 176 27.96 5.68 -6.67
C LYS A 176 29.05 6.64 -6.18
N LEU A 177 28.80 7.43 -5.15
CA LEU A 177 29.81 8.32 -4.56
C LEU A 177 30.96 7.53 -3.94
N LYS A 178 30.68 6.50 -3.14
CA LYS A 178 31.72 5.64 -2.54
C LYS A 178 32.58 4.93 -3.58
N LYS A 179 31.95 4.46 -4.66
CA LYS A 179 32.65 3.81 -5.77
C LYS A 179 33.58 4.77 -6.53
N ASN A 180 33.19 6.04 -6.64
CA ASN A 180 33.92 7.06 -7.38
C ASN A 180 34.86 7.91 -6.49
N ASN A 181 35.00 7.57 -5.19
CA ASN A 181 35.92 8.24 -4.30
C ASN A 181 37.37 7.77 -4.59
N PRO A 182 38.34 8.68 -4.86
CA PRO A 182 39.69 8.32 -5.26
C PRO A 182 40.47 7.49 -4.23
N GLU A 183 40.14 7.57 -2.93
CA GLU A 183 40.78 6.76 -1.88
C GLU A 183 40.51 5.25 -2.03
N THR A 184 39.35 4.85 -2.59
CA THR A 184 39.01 3.44 -2.82
C THR A 184 39.71 2.84 -4.04
N ILE A 185 40.30 3.68 -4.90
CA ILE A 185 41.02 3.25 -6.12
C ILE A 185 42.46 2.83 -5.78
N LEU A 186 43.05 3.40 -4.73
CA LEU A 186 44.42 3.11 -4.28
C LEU A 186 44.55 1.80 -3.48
N ASP A 187 43.47 1.33 -2.85
CA ASP A 187 43.43 0.08 -2.07
C ASP A 187 43.30 -1.18 -2.95
N LYS A 188 42.93 -1.03 -4.24
CA LYS A 188 42.78 -2.15 -5.19
C LYS A 188 43.97 -2.34 -6.14
N SER A 189 45.01 -1.52 -6.03
CA SER A 189 46.23 -1.59 -6.85
C SER A 189 47.47 -2.07 -6.11
N THR A 190 47.32 -2.53 -4.86
CA THR A 190 48.38 -3.16 -4.04
C THR A 190 47.97 -4.59 -3.71
#